data_AF-A0A7C0Y7C8-F1
#
_entry.id   AF-A0A7C0Y7C8-F1
#
_cell.length_a   1.000
_cell.length_b   1.000
_cell.length_c   1.000
_cell.angle_alpha   90.00
_cell.angle_beta   90.00
_cell.angle_gamma   90.00
#
_symmetry.space_group_name_H-M   'P 1'
#
loop_
_entity.id
_entity.type
_entity.pdbx_description
1 polymer ?
#
loop_
_entity_poly.entity_id
_entity_poly.type
_entity_poly.pdbx_seq_one_letter_code
_entity_poly.pdbx_strand_id
1 'polypeptide(L)'
;MDSKTTDAIKKITMAARELLMEEVSGQLEGIYGFLPDGRLLPASDCSDLSEIPEAGETRRLLEAWLDNETQAGVSHKKAREKLVREAAFTWLNRFVAFKMMEARKLIRPTISRGLDSSGFILWVTEPGNETHLDDHKKGDLPQDGRGEGPRQRAYRHFILAQCARLAEEVRVLFDPDSLASRLFPRPTALKGLIDLLNAEEPKEAWEPGNEETIGWAYQHYVSVEKDEIFKKLYKDKQKIKAEEVPFATQIFTPRWIVRFLVENTLGRLWLQMHPDSRLRDNLEYLVPLPENDLPRLTTKPAKEIR
;
A
#
# COMPACT_ATOMS: atom_id res chain seq x y z
N MET A 1 16.33 2.26 11.58
CA MET A 1 15.20 1.88 12.45
C MET A 1 15.65 0.81 13.45
N ASP A 2 15.14 0.82 14.68
CA ASP A 2 15.47 -0.23 15.66
C ASP A 2 14.63 -1.51 15.48
N SER A 3 15.03 -2.59 16.16
CA SER A 3 14.34 -3.90 16.06
C SER A 3 12.91 -3.83 16.58
N LYS A 4 12.67 -3.08 17.66
CA LYS A 4 11.36 -3.00 18.31
C LYS A 4 10.32 -2.36 17.38
N THR A 5 10.70 -1.29 16.70
CA THR A 5 9.87 -0.60 15.70
C THR A 5 9.58 -1.52 14.52
N THR A 6 10.59 -2.24 14.04
CA THR A 6 10.44 -3.20 12.92
C THR A 6 9.48 -4.34 13.30
N ASP A 7 9.59 -4.88 14.52
CA ASP A 7 8.71 -5.93 15.02
C ASP A 7 7.26 -5.42 15.20
N ALA A 8 7.07 -4.17 15.63
CA ALA A 8 5.76 -3.55 15.70
C ALA A 8 5.12 -3.41 14.31
N ILE A 9 5.89 -2.94 13.31
CA ILE A 9 5.43 -2.88 11.91
C ILE A 9 5.03 -4.27 11.43
N LYS A 10 5.84 -5.30 11.69
CA LYS A 10 5.53 -6.68 11.32
C LYS A 10 4.20 -7.15 11.92
N LYS A 11 4.03 -7.00 13.23
CA LYS A 11 2.81 -7.43 13.96
C LYS A 11 1.56 -6.82 13.34
N ILE A 12 1.58 -5.51 13.10
CA ILE A 12 0.41 -4.79 12.57
C ILE A 12 0.18 -5.07 11.10
N THR A 13 1.24 -5.14 10.30
CA THR A 13 1.12 -5.51 8.88
C THR A 13 0.46 -6.88 8.73
N MET A 14 0.87 -7.86 9.54
CA MET A 14 0.29 -9.21 9.50
C MET A 14 -1.18 -9.22 9.93
N ALA A 15 -1.52 -8.53 11.03
CA ALA A 15 -2.91 -8.43 11.50
C ALA A 15 -3.81 -7.70 10.49
N ALA A 16 -3.32 -6.60 9.90
CA ALA A 16 -4.04 -5.85 8.90
C ALA A 16 -4.20 -6.63 7.59
N ARG A 17 -3.18 -7.42 7.20
CA ARG A 17 -3.25 -8.33 6.05
C ARG A 17 -4.37 -9.35 6.22
N GLU A 18 -4.42 -10.03 7.37
CA GLU A 18 -5.48 -11.01 7.66
C GLU A 18 -6.87 -10.36 7.62
N LEU A 19 -7.06 -9.27 8.37
CA LEU A 19 -8.30 -8.51 8.40
C LEU A 19 -8.80 -8.10 7.01
N LEU A 20 -7.90 -7.56 6.18
CA LEU A 20 -8.26 -7.08 4.84
C LEU A 20 -8.50 -8.22 3.85
N MET A 21 -7.74 -9.32 3.96
CA MET A 21 -7.97 -10.49 3.11
C MET A 21 -9.33 -11.15 3.40
N GLU A 22 -9.69 -11.28 4.68
CA GLU A 22 -11.01 -11.76 5.10
C GLU A 22 -12.12 -10.83 4.60
N GLU A 23 -11.96 -9.53 4.79
CA GLU A 23 -12.95 -8.53 4.35
C GLU A 23 -13.16 -8.53 2.84
N VAL A 24 -12.07 -8.54 2.05
CA VAL A 24 -12.19 -8.59 0.59
C VAL A 24 -12.82 -9.91 0.15
N SER A 25 -12.42 -11.04 0.77
CA SER A 25 -13.03 -12.34 0.48
C SER A 25 -14.54 -12.34 0.77
N GLY A 26 -14.96 -11.72 1.89
CA GLY A 26 -16.36 -11.57 2.26
C GLY A 26 -17.16 -10.68 1.32
N GLN A 27 -16.59 -9.59 0.81
CA GLN A 27 -17.23 -8.76 -0.21
C GLN A 27 -17.40 -9.50 -1.53
N LEU A 28 -16.35 -10.19 -1.99
CA LEU A 28 -16.39 -10.98 -3.22
C LEU A 28 -17.48 -12.04 -3.16
N GLU A 29 -17.63 -12.72 -2.03
CA GLU A 29 -18.68 -13.73 -1.83
C GLU A 29 -20.07 -13.13 -1.66
N GLY A 30 -20.24 -12.20 -0.72
CA GLY A 30 -21.56 -11.69 -0.32
C GLY A 30 -22.20 -10.75 -1.34
N ILE A 31 -21.43 -9.79 -1.87
CA ILE A 31 -21.97 -8.76 -2.77
C ILE A 31 -21.88 -9.23 -4.22
N TYR A 32 -20.74 -9.82 -4.59
CA TYR A 32 -20.41 -10.14 -5.98
C TYR A 32 -20.56 -11.61 -6.32
N GLY A 33 -21.02 -12.49 -5.41
CA GLY A 33 -21.27 -13.91 -5.70
C GLY A 33 -20.04 -14.71 -6.18
N PHE A 34 -18.82 -14.23 -5.91
CA PHE A 34 -17.58 -14.90 -6.26
C PHE A 34 -17.08 -15.76 -5.09
N LEU A 35 -17.46 -17.03 -5.11
CA LEU A 35 -17.27 -17.96 -4.01
C LEU A 35 -15.79 -18.37 -3.81
N PRO A 36 -15.37 -18.74 -2.58
CA PRO A 36 -13.99 -19.15 -2.29
C PRO A 36 -13.46 -20.33 -3.10
N ASP A 37 -14.33 -21.17 -3.65
CA ASP A 37 -13.96 -22.29 -4.53
C ASP A 37 -13.69 -21.87 -5.99
N GLY A 38 -13.94 -20.60 -6.34
CA GLY A 38 -13.75 -20.04 -7.66
C GLY A 38 -15.03 -20.02 -8.53
N ARG A 39 -16.17 -20.49 -8.03
CA ARG A 39 -17.44 -20.34 -8.74
C ARG A 39 -17.93 -18.90 -8.68
N LEU A 40 -18.39 -18.41 -9.81
CA LEU A 40 -19.03 -17.10 -9.92
C LEU A 40 -20.53 -17.32 -10.12
N LEU A 41 -21.33 -16.92 -9.13
CA LEU A 41 -22.78 -17.05 -9.20
C LEU A 41 -23.37 -16.13 -10.28
N PRO A 42 -24.52 -16.48 -10.88
CA PRO A 42 -25.27 -15.59 -11.74
C PRO A 42 -25.60 -14.27 -11.03
N ALA A 43 -25.55 -13.15 -11.75
CA ALA A 43 -25.87 -11.83 -11.18
C ALA A 43 -27.30 -11.74 -10.64
N SER A 44 -28.23 -12.55 -11.17
CA SER A 44 -29.61 -12.66 -10.67
C SER A 44 -29.71 -13.15 -9.23
N ASP A 45 -28.70 -13.90 -8.77
CA ASP A 45 -28.70 -14.56 -7.47
C ASP A 45 -28.08 -13.66 -6.38
N CYS A 46 -27.60 -12.47 -6.75
CA CYS A 46 -26.93 -11.52 -5.87
C CYS A 46 -27.83 -10.27 -5.66
N SER A 47 -28.65 -10.27 -4.61
CA SER A 47 -29.58 -9.16 -4.30
C SER A 47 -28.88 -7.81 -4.20
N ASP A 48 -27.71 -7.79 -3.59
CA ASP A 48 -26.95 -6.58 -3.26
C ASP A 48 -26.47 -5.83 -4.51
N LEU A 49 -26.36 -6.51 -5.66
CA LEU A 49 -26.00 -5.87 -6.94
C LEU A 49 -27.05 -4.85 -7.40
N SER A 50 -28.32 -5.04 -7.00
CA SER A 50 -29.42 -4.15 -7.34
C SER A 50 -29.61 -3.02 -6.31
N GLU A 51 -29.15 -3.23 -5.07
CA GLU A 51 -29.28 -2.27 -3.98
C GLU A 51 -28.11 -1.28 -3.91
N ILE A 52 -26.91 -1.72 -4.32
CA ILE A 52 -25.69 -0.91 -4.26
C ILE A 52 -25.43 -0.29 -5.65
N PRO A 53 -25.50 1.05 -5.79
CA PRO A 53 -25.42 1.73 -7.09
C PRO A 53 -24.18 1.36 -7.93
N GLU A 54 -23.01 1.22 -7.29
CA GLU A 54 -21.76 0.94 -7.98
C GLU A 54 -21.46 -0.57 -8.13
N ALA A 55 -22.26 -1.44 -7.53
CA ALA A 55 -21.97 -2.88 -7.49
C ALA A 55 -22.16 -3.54 -8.86
N GLY A 56 -23.17 -3.15 -9.63
CA GLY A 56 -23.37 -3.66 -10.98
C GLY A 56 -22.23 -3.32 -11.97
N GLU A 57 -21.64 -2.14 -11.86
CA GLU A 57 -20.43 -1.78 -12.63
C GLU A 57 -19.22 -2.59 -12.16
N THR A 58 -19.02 -2.69 -10.85
CA THR A 58 -17.91 -3.44 -10.27
C THR A 58 -17.99 -4.93 -10.65
N ARG A 59 -19.20 -5.50 -10.68
CA ARG A 59 -19.43 -6.88 -11.13
C ARG A 59 -19.06 -7.08 -12.60
N ARG A 60 -19.43 -6.15 -13.49
CA ARG A 60 -19.04 -6.23 -14.92
C ARG A 60 -17.53 -6.14 -15.11
N LEU A 61 -16.86 -5.27 -14.37
CA LEU A 61 -15.40 -5.17 -14.38
C LEU A 61 -14.74 -6.44 -13.84
N LEU A 62 -15.30 -7.04 -12.78
CA LEU A 62 -14.84 -8.30 -12.21
C LEU A 62 -14.96 -9.46 -13.22
N GLU A 63 -16.08 -9.57 -13.94
CA GLU A 63 -16.29 -10.58 -14.98
C GLU A 63 -15.29 -10.42 -16.13
N ALA A 64 -15.17 -9.22 -16.68
CA ALA A 64 -14.22 -8.94 -17.76
C ALA A 64 -12.77 -9.22 -17.33
N TRP A 65 -12.41 -8.87 -16.10
CA TRP A 65 -11.10 -9.19 -15.54
C TRP A 65 -10.89 -10.71 -15.39
N LEU A 66 -11.90 -11.44 -14.90
CA LEU A 66 -11.83 -12.90 -14.72
C LEU A 66 -11.71 -13.64 -16.06
N ASP A 67 -12.39 -13.16 -17.10
CA ASP A 67 -12.26 -13.70 -18.47
C ASP A 67 -10.82 -13.55 -18.98
N ASN A 68 -10.19 -12.39 -18.75
CA ASN A 68 -8.80 -12.16 -19.13
C ASN A 68 -7.82 -13.09 -18.36
N GLU A 69 -8.01 -13.27 -17.06
CA GLU A 69 -7.20 -14.21 -16.26
C GLU A 69 -7.36 -15.65 -16.76
N THR A 70 -8.58 -16.04 -17.14
CA THR A 70 -8.87 -17.38 -17.68
C THR A 70 -8.22 -17.59 -19.04
N GLN A 71 -8.24 -16.57 -19.92
CA GLN A 71 -7.51 -16.59 -21.20
C GLN A 71 -5.99 -16.70 -20.99
N ALA A 72 -5.46 -16.14 -19.90
CA ALA A 72 -4.07 -16.31 -19.49
C ALA A 72 -3.77 -17.67 -18.82
N GLY A 73 -4.75 -18.58 -18.75
CA GLY A 73 -4.61 -19.93 -18.18
C GLY A 73 -4.69 -19.99 -16.65
N VAL A 74 -5.15 -18.91 -15.99
CA VAL A 74 -5.34 -18.88 -14.54
C VAL A 74 -6.73 -19.41 -14.21
N SER A 75 -6.82 -20.39 -13.30
CA SER A 75 -8.12 -20.89 -12.86
C SER A 75 -8.87 -19.84 -12.04
N HIS A 76 -10.20 -19.84 -12.08
CA HIS A 76 -11.00 -18.85 -11.34
C HIS A 76 -10.65 -18.79 -9.85
N LYS A 77 -10.41 -19.95 -9.22
CA LYS A 77 -9.98 -20.00 -7.81
C LYS A 77 -8.66 -19.23 -7.59
N LYS A 78 -7.66 -19.45 -8.43
CA LYS A 78 -6.37 -18.75 -8.33
C LYS A 78 -6.50 -17.26 -8.65
N ALA A 79 -7.34 -16.91 -9.62
CA ALA A 79 -7.66 -15.53 -9.95
C ALA A 79 -8.27 -14.85 -8.72
N ARG A 80 -9.31 -15.43 -8.12
CA ARG A 80 -9.91 -14.93 -6.88
C ARG A 80 -8.89 -14.70 -5.79
N GLU A 81 -8.05 -15.69 -5.51
CA GLU A 81 -6.99 -15.60 -4.49
C GLU A 81 -6.00 -14.46 -4.80
N LYS A 82 -5.66 -14.25 -6.09
CA LYS A 82 -4.83 -13.13 -6.54
C LYS A 82 -5.51 -11.80 -6.27
N LEU A 83 -6.78 -11.63 -6.64
CA LEU A 83 -7.53 -10.39 -6.41
C LEU A 83 -7.69 -10.07 -4.93
N VAL A 84 -7.98 -11.07 -4.08
CA VAL A 84 -8.04 -10.89 -2.62
C VAL A 84 -6.72 -10.34 -2.08
N ARG A 85 -5.59 -10.96 -2.47
CA ARG A 85 -4.26 -10.50 -2.05
C ARG A 85 -3.94 -9.11 -2.56
N GLU A 86 -4.26 -8.82 -3.82
CA GLU A 86 -3.95 -7.53 -4.47
C GLU A 86 -4.77 -6.39 -3.87
N ALA A 87 -6.07 -6.59 -3.62
CA ALA A 87 -6.93 -5.59 -2.99
C ALA A 87 -6.54 -5.33 -1.53
N ALA A 88 -6.28 -6.38 -0.75
CA ALA A 88 -5.82 -6.24 0.63
C ALA A 88 -4.45 -5.53 0.70
N PHE A 89 -3.54 -5.88 -0.21
CA PHE A 89 -2.24 -5.22 -0.33
C PHE A 89 -2.37 -3.74 -0.67
N THR A 90 -3.20 -3.43 -1.67
CA THR A 90 -3.43 -2.05 -2.13
C THR A 90 -3.98 -1.19 -1.01
N TRP A 91 -5.02 -1.66 -0.31
CA TRP A 91 -5.62 -0.89 0.78
C TRP A 91 -4.70 -0.74 1.99
N LEU A 92 -3.96 -1.78 2.37
CA LEU A 92 -2.98 -1.64 3.44
C LEU A 92 -1.92 -0.60 3.10
N ASN A 93 -1.30 -0.67 1.92
CA ASN A 93 -0.24 0.26 1.53
C ASN A 93 -0.74 1.70 1.44
N ARG A 94 -1.96 1.92 0.93
CA ARG A 94 -2.58 3.26 0.90
C ARG A 94 -2.82 3.81 2.29
N PHE A 95 -3.34 3.00 3.22
CA PHE A 95 -3.56 3.45 4.59
C PHE A 95 -2.25 3.70 5.34
N VAL A 96 -1.21 2.87 5.13
CA VAL A 96 0.14 3.15 5.64
C VAL A 96 0.67 4.47 5.07
N ALA A 97 0.52 4.71 3.77
CA ALA A 97 0.95 5.95 3.14
C ALA A 97 0.19 7.16 3.70
N PHE A 98 -1.14 7.08 3.86
CA PHE A 98 -1.94 8.12 4.52
C PHE A 98 -1.43 8.39 5.94
N LYS A 99 -1.22 7.34 6.74
CA LYS A 99 -0.72 7.47 8.12
C LYS A 99 0.62 8.20 8.18
N MET A 100 1.55 7.83 7.30
CA MET A 100 2.87 8.44 7.23
C MET A 100 2.83 9.89 6.75
N MET A 101 1.96 10.22 5.78
CA MET A 101 1.78 11.58 5.30
C MET A 101 1.12 12.49 6.35
N GLU A 102 0.15 11.98 7.12
CA GLU A 102 -0.46 12.69 8.25
C GLU A 102 0.59 13.03 9.32
N ALA A 103 1.39 12.05 9.75
CA ALA A 103 2.44 12.23 10.76
C ALA A 103 3.47 13.29 10.32
N ARG A 104 3.72 13.39 9.01
CA ARG A 104 4.62 14.38 8.39
C ARG A 104 3.93 15.72 8.07
N LYS A 105 2.64 15.87 8.37
CA LYS A 105 1.83 17.07 8.08
C LYS A 105 1.79 17.43 6.59
N LEU A 106 1.97 16.44 5.70
CA LEU A 106 1.88 16.61 4.25
C LEU A 106 0.41 16.67 3.79
N ILE A 107 -0.47 16.01 4.54
CA ILE A 107 -1.91 16.05 4.34
C ILE A 107 -2.60 16.37 5.67
N ARG A 108 -3.84 16.87 5.58
CA ARG A 108 -4.71 16.96 6.75
C ARG A 108 -5.03 15.54 7.28
N PRO A 109 -5.38 15.40 8.57
CA PRO A 109 -5.92 14.15 9.09
C PRO A 109 -7.03 13.61 8.19
N THR A 110 -6.78 12.48 7.57
CA THR A 110 -7.58 11.74 6.60
C THR A 110 -8.07 10.44 7.23
N ILE A 111 -7.21 9.65 7.86
CA ILE A 111 -7.53 8.34 8.46
C ILE A 111 -7.38 8.27 9.97
N SER A 112 -6.49 9.08 10.59
CA SER A 112 -6.15 8.94 12.01
C SER A 112 -7.34 9.12 12.96
N ARG A 113 -8.42 9.81 12.55
CA ARG A 113 -9.64 9.95 13.34
C ARG A 113 -10.88 9.36 12.66
N GLY A 114 -10.70 8.52 11.63
CA GLY A 114 -11.80 7.93 10.88
C GLY A 114 -12.82 8.98 10.42
N LEU A 115 -14.09 8.77 10.80
CA LEU A 115 -15.20 9.67 10.46
C LEU A 115 -15.09 11.08 11.07
N ASP A 116 -14.21 11.30 12.06
CA ASP A 116 -13.97 12.59 12.69
C ASP A 116 -12.68 13.27 12.19
N SER A 117 -12.10 12.75 11.11
CA SER A 117 -10.93 13.32 10.44
C SER A 117 -11.21 14.73 9.93
N SER A 118 -10.33 15.69 10.25
CA SER A 118 -10.55 17.09 9.84
C SER A 118 -10.46 17.29 8.33
N GLY A 119 -9.72 16.44 7.61
CA GLY A 119 -9.72 16.39 6.16
C GLY A 119 -11.09 15.98 5.60
N PHE A 120 -11.74 15.00 6.22
CA PHE A 120 -13.10 14.58 5.81
C PHE A 120 -14.13 15.68 6.07
N ILE A 121 -14.11 16.25 7.28
CA ILE A 121 -15.03 17.33 7.67
C ILE A 121 -14.88 18.54 6.73
N LEU A 122 -13.64 18.90 6.35
CA LEU A 122 -13.41 19.98 5.39
C LEU A 122 -13.94 19.61 4.01
N TRP A 123 -13.59 18.42 3.50
CA TRP A 123 -13.95 17.98 2.16
C TRP A 123 -15.47 17.96 1.94
N VAL A 124 -16.26 17.47 2.90
CA VAL A 124 -17.73 17.50 2.76
C VAL A 124 -18.31 18.91 2.70
N THR A 125 -17.58 19.93 3.14
CA THR A 125 -18.03 21.34 3.06
C THR A 125 -17.57 22.06 1.80
N GLU A 126 -16.75 21.42 0.96
CA GLU A 126 -16.28 21.99 -0.29
C GLU A 126 -17.41 22.07 -1.34
N PRO A 127 -17.43 23.12 -2.19
CA PRO A 127 -18.39 23.22 -3.29
C PRO A 127 -18.37 21.98 -4.19
N GLY A 128 -19.53 21.43 -4.52
CA GLY A 128 -19.67 20.20 -5.31
C GLY A 128 -19.81 18.90 -4.50
N ASN A 129 -19.67 18.97 -3.17
CA ASN A 129 -19.84 17.83 -2.26
C ASN A 129 -21.15 17.90 -1.45
N GLU A 130 -22.16 18.64 -1.91
CA GLU A 130 -23.41 18.90 -1.16
C GLU A 130 -24.14 17.62 -0.78
N THR A 131 -24.17 16.62 -1.67
CA THR A 131 -24.73 15.29 -1.39
C THR A 131 -23.96 14.57 -0.27
N HIS A 132 -22.64 14.68 -0.25
CA HIS A 132 -21.80 14.08 0.80
C HIS A 132 -21.94 14.81 2.14
N LEU A 133 -22.19 16.12 2.12
CA LEU A 133 -22.52 16.89 3.32
C LEU A 133 -23.84 16.45 3.95
N ASP A 134 -24.86 16.22 3.12
CA ASP A 134 -26.15 15.71 3.55
C ASP A 134 -26.02 14.30 4.16
N ASP A 135 -25.29 13.40 3.48
CA ASP A 135 -24.95 12.08 3.99
C ASP A 135 -24.18 12.14 5.32
N HIS A 136 -23.21 13.04 5.46
CA HIS A 136 -22.49 13.25 6.71
C HIS A 136 -23.44 13.64 7.86
N LYS A 137 -24.43 14.49 7.60
CA LYS A 137 -25.42 14.96 8.61
C LYS A 137 -26.44 13.89 9.01
N LYS A 138 -26.76 12.97 8.11
CA LYS A 138 -27.70 11.85 8.36
C LYS A 138 -27.14 10.80 9.35
N GLY A 139 -25.83 10.78 9.55
CA GLY A 139 -25.17 9.85 10.47
C GLY A 139 -24.97 8.46 9.87
N ASP A 140 -24.92 7.43 10.72
CA ASP A 140 -24.47 6.08 10.33
C ASP A 140 -25.62 5.08 10.10
N LEU A 141 -26.88 5.52 10.20
CA LEU A 141 -28.06 4.67 10.03
C LEU A 141 -29.12 5.35 9.14
N PRO A 142 -29.96 4.58 8.41
CA PRO A 142 -29.88 3.12 8.22
C PRO A 142 -28.68 2.70 7.37
N GLN A 143 -28.28 1.44 7.46
CA GLN A 143 -27.22 0.86 6.62
C GLN A 143 -27.79 0.42 5.27
N ASP A 144 -27.00 0.56 4.21
CA ASP A 144 -27.29 0.03 2.88
C ASP A 144 -26.85 -1.44 2.73
N GLY A 145 -27.02 -2.03 1.54
CA GLY A 145 -26.60 -3.41 1.23
C GLY A 145 -25.09 -3.67 1.39
N ARG A 146 -24.26 -2.62 1.45
CA ARG A 146 -22.82 -2.74 1.76
C ARG A 146 -22.56 -2.72 3.28
N GLY A 147 -23.60 -2.54 4.09
CA GLY A 147 -23.49 -2.32 5.53
C GLY A 147 -22.99 -0.92 5.88
N GLU A 148 -23.05 0.04 4.95
CA GLU A 148 -22.61 1.42 5.15
C GLU A 148 -23.79 2.32 5.50
N GLY A 149 -23.65 3.11 6.56
CA GLY A 149 -24.51 4.26 6.80
C GLY A 149 -24.18 5.44 5.88
N PRO A 150 -25.06 6.45 5.76
CA PRO A 150 -24.83 7.62 4.91
C PRO A 150 -23.47 8.30 5.14
N ARG A 151 -23.11 8.60 6.39
CA ARG A 151 -21.82 9.23 6.73
C ARG A 151 -20.62 8.34 6.39
N GLN A 152 -20.76 7.02 6.55
CA GLN A 152 -19.70 6.06 6.22
C GLN A 152 -19.47 5.98 4.71
N ARG A 153 -20.54 5.98 3.91
CA ARG A 153 -20.45 6.09 2.45
C ARG A 153 -19.77 7.38 2.03
N ALA A 154 -20.15 8.53 2.60
CA ALA A 154 -19.47 9.80 2.34
C ALA A 154 -17.97 9.74 2.67
N TYR A 155 -17.59 9.06 3.77
CA TYR A 155 -16.19 8.87 4.12
C TYR A 155 -15.44 7.96 3.14
N ARG A 156 -16.08 6.89 2.63
CA ARG A 156 -15.52 6.07 1.53
C ARG A 156 -15.23 6.92 0.30
N HIS A 157 -16.18 7.76 -0.12
CA HIS A 157 -15.98 8.66 -1.26
C HIS A 157 -14.87 9.68 -1.01
N PHE A 158 -14.76 10.21 0.22
CA PHE A 158 -13.65 11.07 0.61
C PHE A 158 -12.29 10.37 0.45
N ILE A 159 -12.14 9.14 0.96
CA ILE A 159 -10.87 8.39 0.83
C ILE A 159 -10.53 8.11 -0.64
N LEU A 160 -11.54 7.75 -1.45
CA LEU A 160 -11.35 7.55 -2.89
C LEU A 160 -10.96 8.85 -3.61
N ALA A 161 -11.53 9.99 -3.24
CA ALA A 161 -11.14 11.30 -3.75
C ALA A 161 -9.70 11.67 -3.36
N GLN A 162 -9.27 11.34 -2.14
CA GLN A 162 -7.87 11.51 -1.74
C GLN A 162 -6.93 10.61 -2.55
N CYS A 163 -7.34 9.37 -2.84
CA CYS A 163 -6.58 8.49 -3.74
C CYS A 163 -6.49 9.10 -5.14
N ALA A 164 -7.60 9.55 -5.72
CA ALA A 164 -7.62 10.17 -7.05
C ALA A 164 -6.67 11.38 -7.15
N ARG A 165 -6.65 12.26 -6.13
CA ARG A 165 -5.72 13.38 -6.07
C ARG A 165 -4.26 12.93 -6.01
N LEU A 166 -3.94 11.95 -5.17
CA LEU A 166 -2.56 11.45 -5.04
C LEU A 166 -2.10 10.63 -6.25
N ALA A 167 -3.05 10.09 -7.03
CA ALA A 167 -2.75 9.38 -8.26
C ALA A 167 -2.15 10.29 -9.34
N GLU A 168 -2.32 11.61 -9.26
CA GLU A 168 -1.66 12.57 -10.15
C GLU A 168 -0.13 12.52 -10.02
N GLU A 169 0.38 12.22 -8.82
CA GLU A 169 1.81 12.12 -8.53
C GLU A 169 2.30 10.67 -8.49
N VAL A 170 1.52 9.78 -7.87
CA VAL A 170 1.90 8.38 -7.61
C VAL A 170 0.78 7.43 -8.01
N ARG A 171 0.42 7.45 -9.31
CA ARG A 171 -0.66 6.61 -9.87
C ARG A 171 -0.50 5.13 -9.53
N VAL A 172 0.73 4.61 -9.57
CA VAL A 172 1.02 3.18 -9.32
C VAL A 172 0.44 2.66 -7.99
N LEU A 173 0.37 3.51 -6.95
CA LEU A 173 -0.20 3.13 -5.66
C LEU A 173 -1.66 3.57 -5.52
N PHE A 174 -2.01 4.76 -6.00
CA PHE A 174 -3.29 5.40 -5.72
C PHE A 174 -4.31 5.33 -6.86
N ASP A 175 -4.06 4.55 -7.92
CA ASP A 175 -4.95 4.41 -9.07
C ASP A 175 -6.42 4.14 -8.65
N PRO A 176 -7.33 5.11 -8.83
CA PRO A 176 -8.71 4.98 -8.38
C PRO A 176 -9.52 4.02 -9.28
N ASP A 177 -9.04 3.76 -10.48
CA ASP A 177 -9.76 3.03 -11.52
C ASP A 177 -9.58 1.50 -11.41
N SER A 178 -8.63 1.03 -10.61
CA SER A 178 -8.32 -0.39 -10.47
C SER A 178 -9.46 -1.18 -9.80
N LEU A 179 -9.55 -2.48 -10.11
CA LEU A 179 -10.53 -3.37 -9.47
C LEU A 179 -10.32 -3.45 -7.96
N ALA A 180 -9.05 -3.41 -7.50
CA ALA A 180 -8.69 -3.32 -6.10
C ALA A 180 -9.32 -2.09 -5.39
N SER A 181 -9.38 -0.94 -6.07
CA SER A 181 -10.01 0.28 -5.55
C SER A 181 -11.52 0.16 -5.35
N ARG A 182 -12.19 -0.74 -6.07
CA ARG A 182 -13.64 -1.00 -5.89
C ARG A 182 -13.94 -1.84 -4.64
N LEU A 183 -12.97 -2.60 -4.17
CA LEU A 183 -13.04 -3.47 -2.98
C LEU A 183 -12.63 -2.73 -1.71
N PHE A 184 -13.17 -1.52 -1.50
CA PHE A 184 -12.94 -0.72 -0.29
C PHE A 184 -13.44 -1.45 0.97
N PRO A 185 -12.69 -1.47 2.09
CA PRO A 185 -13.09 -2.16 3.32
C PRO A 185 -14.40 -1.61 3.91
N ARG A 186 -15.34 -2.49 4.25
CA ARG A 186 -16.59 -2.09 4.93
C ARG A 186 -16.35 -1.57 6.35
N PRO A 187 -17.33 -0.86 6.96
CA PRO A 187 -17.11 -0.09 8.20
C PRO A 187 -16.42 -0.84 9.34
N THR A 188 -16.78 -2.10 9.60
CA THR A 188 -16.17 -2.91 10.66
C THR A 188 -14.68 -3.16 10.41
N ALA A 189 -14.33 -3.62 9.21
CA ALA A 189 -12.94 -3.88 8.82
C ALA A 189 -12.13 -2.58 8.71
N LEU A 190 -12.74 -1.51 8.18
CA LEU A 190 -12.13 -0.19 8.11
C LEU A 190 -11.78 0.35 9.50
N LYS A 191 -12.70 0.24 10.46
CA LYS A 191 -12.45 0.62 11.85
C LYS A 191 -11.32 -0.22 12.44
N GLY A 192 -11.35 -1.54 12.26
CA GLY A 192 -10.29 -2.43 12.72
C GLY A 192 -8.91 -2.08 12.16
N LEU A 193 -8.83 -1.73 10.86
CA LEU A 193 -7.60 -1.28 10.23
C LEU A 193 -7.10 0.03 10.83
N ILE A 194 -7.99 1.03 10.99
CA ILE A 194 -7.64 2.31 11.59
C ILE A 194 -7.15 2.12 13.03
N ASP A 195 -7.83 1.28 13.82
CA ASP A 195 -7.44 0.96 15.20
C ASP A 195 -6.05 0.31 15.25
N LEU A 196 -5.75 -0.64 14.36
CA LEU A 196 -4.42 -1.27 14.25
C LEU A 196 -3.31 -0.24 13.93
N LEU A 197 -3.57 0.70 13.02
CA LEU A 197 -2.61 1.74 12.64
C LEU A 197 -2.47 2.84 13.72
N ASN A 198 -3.51 3.05 14.51
CA ASN A 198 -3.56 4.00 15.62
C ASN A 198 -3.09 3.44 16.96
N ALA A 199 -2.78 2.14 17.02
CA ALA A 199 -2.23 1.52 18.22
C ALA A 199 -0.98 2.28 18.72
N GLU A 200 -0.64 2.13 20.00
CA GLU A 200 0.52 2.82 20.57
C GLU A 200 1.83 2.17 20.10
N GLU A 201 1.85 0.84 19.90
CA GLU A 201 3.07 0.12 19.48
C GLU A 201 3.75 0.64 18.19
N PRO A 202 3.04 0.95 17.08
CA PRO A 202 3.65 1.42 15.83
C PRO A 202 3.83 2.94 15.78
N LYS A 203 3.45 3.69 16.81
CA LYS A 203 3.40 5.15 16.76
C LYS A 203 4.73 5.76 16.31
N GLU A 204 5.84 5.28 16.86
CA GLU A 204 7.19 5.71 16.49
C GLU A 204 7.49 5.41 15.01
N ALA A 205 6.98 4.31 14.45
CA ALA A 205 7.19 3.95 13.04
C ALA A 205 6.61 4.98 12.07
N TRP A 206 5.57 5.71 12.47
CA TRP A 206 4.93 6.71 11.62
C TRP A 206 5.67 8.05 11.62
N GLU A 207 6.48 8.33 12.63
CA GLU A 207 7.14 9.63 12.81
C GLU A 207 8.15 9.96 11.69
N PRO A 208 8.42 11.25 11.43
CA PRO A 208 9.52 11.68 10.57
C PRO A 208 10.87 11.08 11.03
N GLY A 209 11.72 10.66 10.09
CA GLY A 209 12.97 9.93 10.36
C GLY A 209 12.86 8.41 10.20
N ASN A 210 11.63 7.87 10.12
CA ASN A 210 11.33 6.47 9.85
C ASN A 210 10.78 6.26 8.43
N GLU A 211 11.47 6.78 7.41
CA GLU A 211 11.03 6.66 6.01
C GLU A 211 10.97 5.21 5.52
N GLU A 212 11.78 4.33 6.11
CA GLU A 212 11.84 2.91 5.77
C GLU A 212 10.58 2.13 6.14
N THR A 213 9.68 2.70 6.96
CA THR A 213 8.47 2.03 7.45
C THR A 213 7.62 1.45 6.32
N ILE A 214 7.45 2.18 5.22
CA ILE A 214 6.69 1.68 4.06
C ILE A 214 7.35 0.46 3.42
N GLY A 215 8.68 0.43 3.38
CA GLY A 215 9.47 -0.69 2.89
C GLY A 215 9.35 -1.92 3.78
N TRP A 216 9.39 -1.73 5.09
CA TRP A 216 9.17 -2.81 6.06
C TRP A 216 7.75 -3.36 6.03
N ALA A 217 6.73 -2.49 5.97
CA ALA A 217 5.33 -2.91 5.82
C ALA A 217 5.15 -3.78 4.57
N TYR A 218 5.70 -3.34 3.43
CA TYR A 218 5.73 -4.14 2.21
C TYR A 218 6.42 -5.50 2.42
N GLN A 219 7.64 -5.49 2.96
CA GLN A 219 8.46 -6.69 3.14
C GLN A 219 7.79 -7.73 4.04
N HIS A 220 7.08 -7.27 5.08
CA HIS A 220 6.33 -8.13 5.98
C HIS A 220 5.03 -8.63 5.35
N TYR A 221 4.36 -7.83 4.52
CA TYR A 221 3.14 -8.28 3.86
C TYR A 221 3.38 -9.49 2.96
N VAL A 222 4.46 -9.45 2.17
CA VAL A 222 4.82 -10.50 1.21
C VAL A 222 5.61 -11.65 1.86
N SER A 223 5.88 -11.60 3.16
CA SER A 223 6.73 -12.61 3.81
C SER A 223 6.08 -13.99 3.83
N VAL A 224 4.76 -14.07 3.86
CA VAL A 224 4.01 -15.34 3.85
C VAL A 224 4.28 -16.09 2.53
N GLU A 225 4.06 -15.43 1.40
CA GLU A 225 4.29 -15.99 0.07
C GLU A 225 5.78 -16.32 -0.13
N LYS A 226 6.67 -15.42 0.33
CA LYS A 226 8.11 -15.65 0.28
C LYS A 226 8.52 -16.91 1.03
N ASP A 227 8.05 -17.09 2.25
CA ASP A 227 8.38 -18.26 3.07
C ASP A 227 7.85 -19.56 2.43
N GLU A 228 6.64 -19.53 1.86
CA GLU A 228 6.09 -20.67 1.12
C GLU A 228 6.92 -21.02 -0.13
N ILE A 229 7.31 -20.01 -0.92
CA ILE A 229 8.15 -20.19 -2.11
C ILE A 229 9.50 -20.78 -1.74
N PHE A 230 10.14 -20.23 -0.70
CA PHE A 230 11.45 -20.71 -0.23
C PHE A 230 11.34 -22.12 0.34
N LYS A 231 10.23 -22.46 1.03
CA LYS A 231 9.96 -23.84 1.46
C LYS A 231 9.87 -24.79 0.26
N LYS A 232 9.09 -24.45 -0.77
CA LYS A 232 8.97 -25.25 -2.01
C LYS A 232 10.31 -25.40 -2.73
N LEU A 233 11.09 -24.33 -2.80
CA LEU A 233 12.39 -24.31 -3.48
C LEU A 233 13.42 -25.20 -2.76
N TYR A 234 13.59 -25.01 -1.46
CA TYR A 234 14.66 -25.66 -0.72
C TYR A 234 14.29 -27.06 -0.24
N LYS A 235 13.04 -27.27 0.22
CA LYS A 235 12.56 -28.57 0.73
C LYS A 235 12.04 -29.44 -0.39
N ASP A 236 11.16 -28.91 -1.23
CA ASP A 236 10.45 -29.71 -2.25
C ASP A 236 11.17 -29.72 -3.61
N LYS A 237 12.30 -28.99 -3.73
CA LYS A 237 13.12 -28.85 -4.95
C LYS A 237 12.34 -28.39 -6.18
N GLN A 238 11.24 -27.66 -5.97
CA GLN A 238 10.43 -27.11 -7.05
C GLN A 238 11.03 -25.78 -7.52
N LYS A 239 11.00 -25.53 -8.83
CA LYS A 239 11.43 -24.25 -9.39
C LYS A 239 10.41 -23.17 -9.04
N ILE A 240 10.90 -21.96 -8.75
CA ILE A 240 10.07 -20.76 -8.62
C ILE A 240 9.37 -20.51 -9.95
N LYS A 241 8.05 -20.36 -9.93
CA LYS A 241 7.26 -20.04 -11.12
C LYS A 241 7.33 -18.56 -11.47
N ALA A 242 7.01 -18.19 -12.70
CA ALA A 242 7.09 -16.79 -13.15
C ALA A 242 6.25 -15.85 -12.27
N GLU A 243 5.05 -16.29 -11.86
CA GLU A 243 4.16 -15.56 -10.95
C GLU A 243 4.68 -15.46 -9.51
N GLU A 244 5.63 -16.31 -9.11
CA GLU A 244 6.23 -16.34 -7.77
C GLU A 244 7.51 -15.47 -7.67
N VAL A 245 8.10 -15.10 -8.81
CA VAL A 245 9.36 -14.32 -8.87
C VAL A 245 9.28 -12.98 -8.12
N PRO A 246 8.20 -12.17 -8.23
CA PRO A 246 8.12 -10.89 -7.55
C PRO A 246 8.27 -11.02 -6.02
N PHE A 247 7.58 -11.98 -5.40
CA PHE A 247 7.65 -12.22 -3.94
C PHE A 247 9.04 -12.64 -3.46
N ALA A 248 9.82 -13.31 -4.32
CA ALA A 248 11.16 -13.77 -3.97
C ALA A 248 12.25 -12.70 -4.18
N THR A 249 12.04 -11.76 -5.11
CA THR A 249 13.12 -10.89 -5.62
C THR A 249 12.91 -9.40 -5.32
N GLN A 250 11.67 -8.95 -5.17
CA GLN A 250 11.37 -7.55 -4.85
C GLN A 250 11.54 -7.33 -3.35
N ILE A 251 12.76 -7.01 -2.94
CA ILE A 251 13.16 -6.81 -1.54
C ILE A 251 13.40 -5.32 -1.32
N PHE A 252 12.87 -4.80 -0.21
CA PHE A 252 13.16 -3.44 0.21
C PHE A 252 14.67 -3.26 0.48
N THR A 253 15.26 -2.15 0.05
CA THR A 253 16.69 -1.85 0.28
C THR A 253 16.84 -0.94 1.49
N PRO A 254 17.40 -1.43 2.63
CA PRO A 254 17.58 -0.60 3.82
C PRO A 254 18.53 0.57 3.61
N ARG A 255 18.34 1.64 4.37
CA ARG A 255 19.07 2.91 4.34
C ARG A 255 20.57 2.74 4.46
N TRP A 256 21.04 1.80 5.27
CA TRP A 256 22.48 1.57 5.41
C TRP A 256 23.11 1.04 4.12
N ILE A 257 22.39 0.21 3.35
CA ILE A 257 22.88 -0.27 2.04
C ILE A 257 22.95 0.90 1.06
N VAL A 258 21.92 1.74 1.04
CA VAL A 258 21.89 2.94 0.19
C VAL A 258 23.02 3.89 0.56
N ARG A 259 23.22 4.19 1.87
CA ARG A 259 24.34 5.00 2.36
C ARG A 259 25.67 4.39 1.96
N PHE A 260 25.89 3.10 2.22
CA PHE A 260 27.11 2.40 1.84
C PHE A 260 27.41 2.58 0.34
N LEU A 261 26.43 2.36 -0.54
CA LEU A 261 26.60 2.54 -1.98
C LEU A 261 26.91 3.99 -2.35
N VAL A 262 26.14 4.96 -1.85
CA VAL A 262 26.31 6.38 -2.17
C VAL A 262 27.66 6.91 -1.67
N GLU A 263 28.03 6.59 -0.44
CA GLU A 263 29.28 7.06 0.17
C GLU A 263 30.50 6.46 -0.53
N ASN A 264 30.44 5.20 -0.95
CA ASN A 264 31.54 4.54 -1.67
C ASN A 264 31.58 4.81 -3.18
N THR A 265 30.55 5.48 -3.74
CA THR A 265 30.49 5.88 -5.15
C THR A 265 30.59 7.40 -5.28
N LEU A 266 29.47 8.12 -5.12
CA LEU A 266 29.40 9.58 -5.25
C LEU A 266 30.21 10.29 -4.18
N GLY A 267 30.17 9.81 -2.93
CA GLY A 267 30.98 10.35 -1.84
C GLY A 267 32.48 10.23 -2.13
N ARG A 268 32.92 9.04 -2.57
CA ARG A 268 34.32 8.82 -2.96
C ARG A 268 34.72 9.67 -4.17
N LEU A 269 33.89 9.72 -5.22
CA LEU A 269 34.13 10.54 -6.40
C LEU A 269 34.32 12.02 -6.01
N TRP A 270 33.44 12.53 -5.14
CA TRP A 270 33.54 13.88 -4.61
C TRP A 270 34.86 14.11 -3.87
N LEU A 271 35.28 13.20 -2.99
CA LEU A 271 36.56 13.32 -2.27
C LEU A 271 37.79 13.24 -3.18
N GLN A 272 37.72 12.52 -4.30
CA GLN A 272 38.79 12.49 -5.30
C GLN A 272 38.91 13.82 -6.08
N MET A 273 37.77 14.47 -6.33
CA MET A 273 37.69 15.78 -6.99
C MET A 273 38.00 16.95 -6.04
N HIS A 274 37.63 16.80 -4.77
CA HIS A 274 37.74 17.81 -3.70
C HIS A 274 38.37 17.21 -2.43
N PRO A 275 39.69 16.96 -2.42
CA PRO A 275 40.36 16.26 -1.31
C PRO A 275 40.34 17.02 0.02
N ASP A 276 40.10 18.33 -0.01
CA ASP A 276 39.97 19.25 1.11
C ASP A 276 38.55 19.28 1.71
N SER A 277 37.60 18.55 1.11
CA SER A 277 36.21 18.51 1.54
C SER A 277 36.05 17.88 2.93
N ARG A 278 35.37 18.61 3.82
CA ARG A 278 34.92 18.11 5.14
C ARG A 278 33.82 17.05 5.06
N LEU A 279 33.31 16.75 3.86
CA LEU A 279 32.33 15.69 3.68
C LEU A 279 32.83 14.36 4.24
N ARG A 280 34.15 14.10 4.13
CA ARG A 280 34.78 12.86 4.62
C ARG A 280 34.42 12.54 6.07
N ASP A 281 34.29 13.55 6.92
CA ASP A 281 34.00 13.39 8.36
C ASP A 281 32.58 12.86 8.61
N ASN A 282 31.70 12.89 7.60
CA ASN A 282 30.31 12.47 7.69
C ASN A 282 30.01 11.18 6.88
N LEU A 283 31.01 10.59 6.20
CA LEU A 283 30.85 9.35 5.42
C LEU A 283 31.16 8.12 6.28
N GLU A 284 30.24 7.76 7.18
CA GLU A 284 30.35 6.66 8.14
C GLU A 284 30.64 5.28 7.51
N TYR A 285 30.18 5.04 6.28
CA TYR A 285 30.29 3.78 5.55
C TYR A 285 31.38 3.81 4.47
N LEU A 286 32.14 4.91 4.34
CA LEU A 286 33.22 4.99 3.36
C LEU A 286 34.31 3.97 3.68
N VAL A 287 34.52 3.02 2.77
CA VAL A 287 35.60 2.04 2.90
C VAL A 287 36.95 2.76 2.73
N PRO A 288 37.89 2.64 3.68
CA PRO A 288 39.22 3.20 3.50
C PRO A 288 39.93 2.50 2.34
N LEU A 289 40.55 3.29 1.45
CA LEU A 289 41.48 2.79 0.44
C LEU A 289 42.92 3.02 0.92
N PRO A 290 43.89 2.18 0.49
CA PRO A 290 45.31 2.46 0.68
C PRO A 290 45.67 3.88 0.20
N GLU A 291 46.58 4.58 0.87
CA GLU A 291 46.91 5.99 0.58
C GLU A 291 47.30 6.27 -0.88
N ASN A 292 47.78 5.25 -1.60
CA ASN A 292 48.20 5.35 -3.00
C ASN A 292 47.10 5.01 -4.04
N ASP A 293 45.89 4.61 -3.61
CA ASP A 293 44.79 4.17 -4.49
C ASP A 293 43.71 5.25 -4.72
N LEU A 294 43.95 6.49 -4.26
CA LEU A 294 43.05 7.62 -4.49
C LEU A 294 43.68 8.59 -5.51
N PRO A 295 43.61 8.30 -6.82
CA PRO A 295 44.05 9.26 -7.82
C PRO A 295 43.20 10.53 -7.69
N ARG A 296 43.85 11.68 -7.56
CA ARG A 296 43.18 12.97 -7.71
C ARG A 296 42.59 13.04 -9.10
N LEU A 297 41.29 13.29 -9.19
CA LEU A 297 40.64 13.51 -10.46
C LEU A 297 40.79 14.98 -10.84
N THR A 298 41.20 15.22 -12.09
CA THR A 298 41.21 16.58 -12.64
C THR A 298 39.78 17.02 -12.86
N THR A 299 39.37 18.08 -12.17
CA THR A 299 38.04 18.66 -12.32
C THR A 299 38.02 19.65 -13.49
N LYS A 300 36.90 19.72 -14.20
CA LYS A 300 36.63 20.77 -15.18
C LYS A 300 35.49 21.66 -14.67
N PRO A 301 35.51 22.97 -14.93
CA PRO A 301 34.35 23.83 -14.69
C PRO A 301 33.11 23.25 -15.37
N ALA A 302 31.93 23.34 -14.72
CA ALA A 302 30.68 22.81 -15.28
C ALA A 302 30.37 23.37 -16.69
N LYS A 303 30.81 24.61 -16.98
CA LYS A 303 30.68 25.25 -18.30
C LYS A 303 31.53 24.61 -19.41
N GLU A 304 32.51 23.78 -19.04
CA GLU A 304 33.42 23.09 -19.96
C GLU A 304 33.07 21.60 -20.14
N ILE A 305 32.06 21.12 -19.42
CA ILE A 305 31.48 19.79 -19.60
C ILE A 305 30.45 19.90 -20.73
N ARG A 306 30.76 19.31 -21.89
CA ARG A 306 29.85 19.23 -23.06
C ARG A 306 28.85 18.11 -22.92
#